data_AF-A0A7G6AAK2-F1
#
_entry.id   AF-A0A7G6AAK2-F1
#
_cell.length_a   1.000
_cell.length_b   1.000
_cell.length_c   1.000
_cell.angle_alpha   90.00
_cell.angle_beta   90.00
_cell.angle_gamma   90.00
#
_symmetry.space_group_name_H-M   'P 1'
#
loop_
_entity.id
_entity.type
_entity.pdbx_description
1 polymer ?
#
loop_
_entity_poly.entity_id
_entity_poly.type
_entity_poly.pdbx_seq_one_letter_code
_entity_poly.pdbx_strand_id
1 'polypeptide(L)'
;MAGRRSERRIHPRAIELIVSAEISNRARYEKSYRQPTWPGGRSGVTIGFGYDLGFVKPKAFADHWKDLLTPAQIADLSPVCRVQGAAAAPRVASVGHVHVEWDVAQQQFQRFLPFVVAETEDAFPHCAELSDMSLGALVSLVYNRGSDTDPDNPRRIHMHQCRVAMQNREFDTIPRYLRDMKVIWANERNARGLLVRRELEAKLFEAGLS
;
A
#
# COMPACT_ATOMS: atom_id res chain seq x y z
N MET A 1 7.79 -1.84 10.13
CA MET A 1 8.67 -0.82 10.76
C MET A 1 7.79 0.07 11.61
N ALA A 2 8.27 0.61 12.73
CA ALA A 2 7.68 1.81 13.31
C ALA A 2 8.54 2.97 12.80
N GLY A 3 8.21 3.49 11.61
CA GLY A 3 8.88 4.62 10.99
C GLY A 3 8.35 5.95 11.53
N ARG A 4 8.76 7.07 10.92
CA ARG A 4 8.17 8.38 11.20
C ARG A 4 6.66 8.33 10.92
N ARG A 5 5.85 8.94 11.79
CA ARG A 5 4.41 9.10 11.59
C ARG A 5 4.15 10.52 11.10
N SER A 6 3.54 10.69 9.92
CA SER A 6 3.16 12.03 9.45
C SER A 6 1.85 12.49 10.10
N GLU A 7 1.73 13.79 10.32
CA GLU A 7 0.47 14.44 10.73
C GLU A 7 -0.34 14.94 9.51
N ARG A 8 0.27 14.92 8.31
CA ARG A 8 -0.38 15.35 7.08
C ARG A 8 -1.48 14.37 6.71
N ARG A 9 -2.67 14.91 6.44
CA ARG A 9 -3.82 14.14 5.97
C ARG A 9 -3.80 14.07 4.46
N ILE A 10 -4.42 13.02 3.92
CA ILE A 10 -4.74 12.91 2.50
C ILE A 10 -6.25 12.93 2.32
N HIS A 11 -6.69 13.33 1.14
CA HIS A 11 -8.10 13.50 0.85
C HIS A 11 -8.86 12.16 0.93
N PRO A 12 -10.13 12.10 1.41
CA PRO A 12 -10.90 10.85 1.50
C PRO A 12 -10.96 10.03 0.20
N ARG A 13 -11.06 10.70 -0.96
CA ARG A 13 -10.99 10.05 -2.28
C ARG A 13 -9.69 9.27 -2.52
N ALA A 14 -8.57 9.70 -1.93
CA ALA A 14 -7.31 8.95 -1.99
C ALA A 14 -7.38 7.67 -1.16
N ILE A 15 -7.98 7.75 0.04
CA ILE A 15 -8.21 6.60 0.93
C ILE A 15 -9.10 5.57 0.21
N GLU A 16 -10.19 6.02 -0.41
CA GLU A 16 -11.08 5.17 -1.22
C GLU A 16 -10.36 4.52 -2.40
N LEU A 17 -9.49 5.27 -3.08
CA LEU A 17 -8.67 4.74 -4.18
C LEU A 17 -7.73 3.64 -3.68
N ILE A 18 -7.05 3.84 -2.56
CA ILE A 18 -6.13 2.83 -1.99
C ILE A 18 -6.92 1.58 -1.60
N VAL A 19 -7.99 1.73 -0.81
CA VAL A 19 -8.80 0.61 -0.35
C VAL A 19 -9.41 -0.17 -1.52
N SER A 20 -10.00 0.53 -2.49
CA SER A 20 -10.59 -0.13 -3.67
C SER A 20 -9.54 -0.85 -4.54
N ALA A 21 -8.32 -0.32 -4.63
CA ALA A 21 -7.23 -1.00 -5.33
C ALA A 21 -6.80 -2.29 -4.63
N GLU A 22 -6.85 -2.36 -3.29
CA GLU A 22 -6.42 -3.55 -2.54
C GLU A 22 -7.50 -4.65 -2.51
N ILE A 23 -8.77 -4.30 -2.31
CA ILE A 23 -9.82 -5.31 -2.02
C ILE A 23 -11.09 -5.15 -2.87
N SER A 24 -11.11 -4.20 -3.80
CA SER A 24 -12.27 -3.81 -4.64
C SER A 24 -13.45 -3.23 -3.86
N ASN A 25 -14.10 -3.99 -2.99
CA ASN A 25 -15.23 -3.55 -2.17
C ASN A 25 -15.44 -4.44 -0.94
N ARG A 26 -16.31 -3.99 -0.02
CA ARG A 26 -16.64 -4.69 1.22
C ARG A 26 -17.19 -6.10 1.01
N ALA A 27 -18.11 -6.28 0.07
CA ALA A 27 -18.69 -7.60 -0.21
C ALA A 27 -17.63 -8.62 -0.67
N ARG A 28 -16.67 -8.20 -1.51
CA ARG A 28 -15.54 -9.04 -1.92
C ARG A 28 -14.62 -9.35 -0.75
N TYR A 29 -14.34 -8.36 0.11
CA TYR A 29 -13.55 -8.57 1.31
C TYR A 29 -14.16 -9.61 2.25
N GLU A 30 -15.43 -9.43 2.59
CA GLU A 30 -16.15 -10.34 3.49
C GLU A 30 -16.22 -11.77 2.93
N LYS A 31 -16.29 -11.92 1.60
CA LYS A 31 -16.30 -13.22 0.94
C LYS A 31 -14.92 -13.89 0.81
N SER A 32 -13.85 -13.12 0.60
CA SER A 32 -12.58 -13.66 0.11
C SER A 32 -11.32 -13.25 0.87
N TYR A 33 -11.38 -12.25 1.76
CA TYR A 33 -10.21 -11.68 2.44
C TYR A 33 -10.37 -11.53 3.95
N ARG A 34 -11.49 -12.00 4.52
CA ARG A 34 -11.71 -12.07 5.97
C ARG A 34 -10.75 -13.03 6.67
N GLN A 35 -10.31 -14.07 5.97
CA GLN A 35 -9.30 -15.03 6.43
C GLN A 35 -7.92 -14.69 5.87
N PRO A 36 -6.82 -15.09 6.53
CA PRO A 36 -5.48 -14.96 5.99
C PRO A 36 -5.36 -15.64 4.62
N THR A 37 -4.62 -14.99 3.71
CA THR A 37 -4.40 -15.50 2.35
C THR A 37 -2.92 -15.42 1.98
N TRP A 38 -2.53 -16.11 0.90
CA TRP A 38 -1.21 -15.92 0.30
C TRP A 38 -1.39 -15.53 -1.17
N PRO A 39 -1.05 -14.28 -1.55
CA PRO A 39 -1.27 -13.80 -2.91
C PRO A 39 -0.22 -14.31 -3.92
N GLY A 40 0.78 -15.09 -3.47
CA GLY A 40 1.85 -15.61 -4.32
C GLY A 40 3.10 -14.72 -4.36
N GLY A 41 4.06 -15.09 -5.22
CA GLY A 41 5.29 -14.33 -5.43
C GLY A 41 6.23 -14.37 -4.22
N ARG A 42 6.76 -13.22 -3.81
CA ARG A 42 7.61 -13.06 -2.62
C ARG A 42 6.82 -12.77 -1.34
N SER A 43 5.50 -12.69 -1.44
CA SER A 43 4.62 -12.31 -0.32
C SER A 43 4.61 -13.36 0.78
N GLY A 44 4.30 -12.93 2.00
CA GLY A 44 3.97 -13.81 3.11
C GLY A 44 2.46 -14.01 3.27
N VAL A 45 2.06 -14.59 4.40
CA VAL A 45 0.66 -14.65 4.80
C VAL A 45 0.15 -13.21 4.98
N THR A 46 -0.95 -12.88 4.32
CA THR A 46 -1.51 -11.53 4.24
C THR A 46 -2.87 -11.49 4.91
N ILE A 47 -3.12 -10.47 5.74
CA ILE A 47 -4.38 -10.23 6.46
C ILE A 47 -4.86 -8.79 6.23
N GLY A 48 -6.12 -8.51 6.57
CA GLY A 48 -6.67 -7.15 6.46
C GLY A 48 -6.55 -6.58 5.04
N PHE A 49 -6.25 -5.28 4.93
CA PHE A 49 -6.08 -4.62 3.64
C PHE A 49 -4.62 -4.70 3.15
N GLY A 50 -4.21 -5.91 2.74
CA GLY A 50 -2.88 -6.14 2.17
C GLY A 50 -1.74 -6.13 3.18
N TYR A 51 -2.01 -6.37 4.47
CA TYR A 51 -0.98 -6.41 5.50
C TYR A 51 -0.19 -7.73 5.44
N ASP A 52 0.98 -7.69 4.83
CA ASP A 52 1.85 -8.86 4.62
C ASP A 52 2.74 -9.15 5.84
N LEU A 53 2.43 -10.24 6.55
CA LEU A 53 3.16 -10.69 7.74
C LEU A 53 4.59 -11.15 7.40
N GLY A 54 4.85 -11.54 6.15
CA GLY A 54 6.17 -11.92 5.67
C GLY A 54 7.20 -10.79 5.73
N PHE A 55 6.78 -9.53 5.71
CA PHE A 55 7.70 -8.40 5.80
C PHE A 55 7.80 -7.80 7.22
N VAL A 56 7.00 -8.28 8.16
CA VAL A 56 6.92 -7.70 9.51
C VAL A 56 7.53 -8.63 10.57
N LYS A 57 8.23 -8.05 11.56
CA LYS A 57 8.73 -8.80 12.73
C LYS A 57 7.57 -9.07 13.71
N PRO A 58 7.53 -10.22 14.41
CA PRO A 58 6.44 -10.57 15.34
C PRO A 58 6.10 -9.45 16.34
N LYS A 59 7.11 -8.83 16.96
CA LYS A 59 6.90 -7.71 17.87
C LYS A 59 6.18 -6.52 17.22
N ALA A 60 6.60 -6.11 16.03
CA ALA A 60 5.96 -5.00 15.32
C ALA A 60 4.53 -5.37 14.89
N PHE A 61 4.30 -6.61 14.48
CA PHE A 61 2.96 -7.11 14.21
C PHE A 61 2.07 -7.00 15.46
N ALA A 62 2.52 -7.52 16.61
CA ALA A 62 1.77 -7.40 17.86
C ALA A 62 1.49 -5.93 18.21
N ASP A 63 2.50 -5.05 18.11
CA ASP A 63 2.33 -3.62 18.40
C ASP A 63 1.30 -2.93 17.47
N HIS A 64 1.24 -3.33 16.20
CA HIS A 64 0.28 -2.78 15.23
C HIS A 64 -1.15 -3.28 15.43
N TRP A 65 -1.34 -4.47 16.00
CA TRP A 65 -2.63 -5.17 16.06
C TRP A 65 -3.16 -5.41 17.48
N LYS A 66 -2.41 -5.10 18.55
CA LYS A 66 -2.77 -5.39 19.95
C LYS A 66 -4.13 -4.88 20.44
N ASP A 67 -4.63 -3.79 19.88
CA ASP A 67 -5.95 -3.24 20.24
C ASP A 67 -7.04 -3.59 19.22
N LEU A 68 -6.71 -4.44 18.23
CA LEU A 68 -7.55 -4.78 17.08
C LEU A 68 -7.82 -6.29 16.99
N LEU A 69 -6.88 -7.11 17.48
CA LEU A 69 -6.99 -8.56 17.57
C LEU A 69 -6.85 -9.01 19.02
N THR A 70 -7.42 -10.17 19.33
CA THR A 70 -7.24 -10.77 20.65
C THR A 70 -5.80 -11.26 20.84
N PRO A 71 -5.30 -11.38 22.08
CA PRO A 71 -3.98 -11.95 22.35
C PRO A 71 -3.78 -13.34 21.73
N ALA A 72 -4.83 -14.17 21.68
CA ALA A 72 -4.80 -15.49 21.07
C ALA A 72 -4.60 -15.39 19.54
N GLN A 73 -5.34 -14.52 18.85
CA GLN A 73 -5.15 -14.30 17.40
C GLN A 73 -3.75 -13.78 17.08
N ILE A 74 -3.20 -12.90 17.92
CA ILE A 74 -1.83 -12.41 17.76
C ILE A 74 -0.82 -13.55 17.97
N ALA A 75 -1.03 -14.41 18.97
CA ALA A 75 -0.19 -15.57 19.19
C ALA A 75 -0.23 -16.55 18.00
N ASP A 76 -1.41 -16.78 17.40
CA ASP A 76 -1.58 -17.67 16.24
C ASP A 76 -0.89 -17.13 14.97
N LEU A 77 -0.95 -15.82 14.74
CA LEU A 77 -0.38 -15.17 13.55
C LEU A 77 1.13 -14.86 13.69
N SER A 78 1.65 -14.76 14.91
CA SER A 78 3.07 -14.42 15.13
C SER A 78 4.06 -15.41 14.48
N PRO A 79 3.85 -16.75 14.49
CA PRO A 79 4.74 -17.72 13.85
C PRO A 79 4.82 -17.64 12.32
N VAL A 80 3.87 -16.99 11.65
CA VAL A 80 3.91 -16.79 10.19
C VAL A 80 4.56 -15.47 9.78
N CYS A 81 4.90 -14.62 10.75
CA CYS A 81 5.68 -13.41 10.50
C CYS A 81 7.08 -13.74 9.97
N ARG A 82 7.61 -12.91 9.07
CA ARG A 82 8.92 -13.11 8.40
C ARG A 82 9.02 -14.36 7.51
N VAL A 83 7.92 -15.07 7.29
CA VAL A 83 7.88 -16.17 6.32
C VAL A 83 7.40 -15.61 4.99
N GLN A 84 8.23 -15.76 3.95
CA GLN A 84 8.03 -15.17 2.63
C GLN A 84 8.03 -16.24 1.54
N GLY A 85 7.44 -15.89 0.39
CA GLY A 85 7.47 -16.70 -0.81
C GLY A 85 6.79 -18.06 -0.65
N ALA A 86 7.29 -19.07 -1.36
CA ALA A 86 6.68 -20.41 -1.38
C ALA A 86 6.58 -21.05 0.02
N ALA A 87 7.44 -20.66 0.97
CA ALA A 87 7.39 -21.14 2.35
C ALA A 87 6.17 -20.62 3.14
N ALA A 88 5.54 -19.53 2.69
CA ALA A 88 4.36 -18.95 3.33
C ALA A 88 3.06 -19.67 2.92
N ALA A 89 3.00 -20.19 1.69
CA ALA A 89 1.82 -20.85 1.14
C ALA A 89 1.22 -21.95 2.06
N PRO A 90 1.99 -22.95 2.55
CA PRO A 90 1.43 -23.98 3.42
C PRO A 90 1.03 -23.46 4.80
N ARG A 91 1.53 -22.29 5.23
CA ARG A 91 1.23 -21.73 6.55
C ARG A 91 -0.14 -21.03 6.62
N VAL A 92 -0.76 -20.76 5.48
CA VAL A 92 -2.12 -20.19 5.46
C VAL A 92 -3.10 -21.10 6.21
N ALA A 93 -2.99 -22.43 5.99
CA ALA A 93 -3.87 -23.41 6.63
C ALA A 93 -3.78 -23.41 8.17
N SER A 94 -2.60 -23.14 8.74
CA SER A 94 -2.42 -23.12 10.20
C SER A 94 -3.01 -21.88 10.89
N VAL A 95 -3.39 -20.86 10.12
CA VAL A 95 -3.97 -19.62 10.64
C VAL A 95 -5.31 -19.26 9.99
N GLY A 96 -5.85 -20.16 9.16
CA GLY A 96 -7.09 -19.90 8.40
C GLY A 96 -8.32 -19.68 9.27
N HIS A 97 -8.28 -20.09 10.54
CA HIS A 97 -9.33 -19.85 11.53
C HIS A 97 -9.36 -18.41 12.06
N VAL A 98 -8.29 -17.63 11.88
CA VAL A 98 -8.26 -16.23 12.32
C VAL A 98 -9.10 -15.40 11.36
N HIS A 99 -10.12 -14.71 11.87
CA HIS A 99 -10.96 -13.83 11.07
C HIS A 99 -10.67 -12.38 11.42
N VAL A 100 -10.42 -11.56 10.40
CA VAL A 100 -10.29 -10.10 10.52
C VAL A 100 -11.51 -9.46 9.90
N GLU A 101 -12.36 -8.84 10.72
CA GLU A 101 -13.55 -8.15 10.22
C GLU A 101 -13.19 -6.89 9.44
N TRP A 102 -14.07 -6.48 8.52
CA TRP A 102 -13.86 -5.28 7.69
C TRP A 102 -13.52 -4.05 8.53
N ASP A 103 -14.28 -3.78 9.60
CA ASP A 103 -14.09 -2.59 10.41
C ASP A 103 -12.76 -2.64 11.18
N VAL A 104 -12.28 -3.85 11.55
CA VAL A 104 -10.97 -4.06 12.18
C VAL A 104 -9.85 -3.82 11.17
N ALA A 105 -9.97 -4.37 9.96
CA ALA A 105 -9.01 -4.14 8.87
C ALA A 105 -8.93 -2.66 8.47
N GLN A 106 -10.08 -1.98 8.39
CA GLN A 106 -10.15 -0.55 8.09
C GLN A 106 -9.49 0.29 9.18
N GLN A 107 -9.75 0.00 10.46
CA GLN A 107 -9.08 0.68 11.57
C GLN A 107 -7.56 0.47 11.53
N GLN A 108 -7.10 -0.75 11.25
CA GLN A 108 -5.68 -1.02 11.12
C GLN A 108 -5.06 -0.22 9.97
N PHE A 109 -5.71 -0.21 8.80
CA PHE A 109 -5.27 0.55 7.65
C PHE A 109 -5.17 2.05 7.95
N GLN A 110 -6.18 2.63 8.62
CA GLN A 110 -6.16 4.03 9.04
C GLN A 110 -5.03 4.35 10.02
N ARG A 111 -4.71 3.43 10.95
CA ARG A 111 -3.55 3.58 11.86
C ARG A 111 -2.22 3.51 11.12
N PHE A 112 -2.15 2.74 10.04
CA PHE A 112 -0.94 2.53 9.25
C PHE A 112 -0.69 3.64 8.23
N LEU A 113 -1.75 4.21 7.65
CA LEU A 113 -1.66 5.21 6.59
C LEU A 113 -0.72 6.39 6.89
N PRO A 114 -0.68 6.98 8.10
CA PRO A 114 0.28 8.03 8.47
C PRO A 114 1.76 7.67 8.28
N PHE A 115 2.13 6.39 8.38
CA PHE A 115 3.51 5.96 8.13
C PHE A 115 3.82 5.95 6.63
N VAL A 116 2.86 5.55 5.80
CA VAL A 116 3.00 5.59 4.34
C VAL A 116 3.03 7.03 3.83
N VAL A 117 2.27 7.93 4.46
CA VAL A 117 2.37 9.37 4.19
C VAL A 117 3.77 9.87 4.50
N ALA A 118 4.36 9.49 5.64
CA ALA A 118 5.73 9.86 5.97
C ALA A 118 6.76 9.30 4.98
N GLU A 119 6.65 8.03 4.60
CA GLU A 119 7.51 7.43 3.57
C GLU A 119 7.38 8.15 2.22
N THR A 120 6.20 8.67 1.90
CA THR A 120 5.95 9.46 0.68
C THR A 120 6.62 10.82 0.76
N GLU A 121 6.48 11.52 1.88
CA GLU A 121 7.15 12.81 2.12
C GLU A 121 8.68 12.68 2.09
N ASP A 122 9.22 11.56 2.58
CA ASP A 122 10.67 11.29 2.55
C ASP A 122 11.15 10.96 1.11
N ALA A 123 10.31 10.29 0.33
CA ALA A 123 10.61 9.90 -1.06
C ALA A 123 10.45 11.04 -2.06
N PHE A 124 9.55 11.99 -1.80
CA PHE A 124 9.20 13.06 -2.73
C PHE A 124 9.34 14.43 -2.03
N PRO A 125 10.29 15.29 -2.45
CA PRO A 125 10.46 16.61 -1.86
C PRO A 125 9.23 17.52 -2.14
N HIS A 126 9.09 18.62 -1.41
CA HIS A 126 8.03 19.61 -1.62
C HIS A 126 6.58 19.11 -1.47
N CYS A 127 6.37 17.95 -0.81
CA CYS A 127 5.02 17.44 -0.49
C CYS A 127 4.13 18.43 0.28
N ALA A 128 4.72 19.37 1.05
CA ALA A 128 3.96 20.40 1.77
C ALA A 128 3.26 21.41 0.85
N GLU A 129 3.72 21.54 -0.40
CA GLU A 129 3.15 22.43 -1.42
C GLU A 129 2.01 21.75 -2.20
N LEU A 130 1.77 20.45 -1.98
CA LEU A 130 0.69 19.71 -2.60
C LEU A 130 -0.61 19.82 -1.82
N SER A 131 -1.73 19.84 -2.56
CA SER A 131 -3.05 19.57 -2.00
C SER A 131 -3.14 18.15 -1.43
N ASP A 132 -4.10 17.93 -0.53
CA ASP A 132 -4.36 16.62 0.07
C ASP A 132 -4.75 15.55 -0.98
N MET A 133 -5.27 15.97 -2.14
CA MET A 133 -5.58 15.09 -3.27
C MET A 133 -4.31 14.67 -4.02
N SER A 134 -3.46 15.63 -4.38
CA SER A 134 -2.19 15.36 -5.07
C SER A 134 -1.23 14.54 -4.22
N LEU A 135 -1.10 14.87 -2.93
CA LEU A 135 -0.34 14.04 -1.99
C LEU A 135 -0.95 12.63 -1.90
N GLY A 136 -2.27 12.52 -1.81
CA GLY A 136 -2.98 11.24 -1.75
C GLY A 136 -2.68 10.31 -2.93
N ALA A 137 -2.52 10.84 -4.14
CA ALA A 137 -2.12 10.06 -5.31
C ALA A 137 -0.69 9.49 -5.17
N LEU A 138 0.26 10.28 -4.67
CA LEU A 138 1.63 9.79 -4.38
C LEU A 138 1.64 8.78 -3.22
N VAL A 139 0.81 8.98 -2.20
CA VAL A 139 0.68 8.01 -1.09
C VAL A 139 0.14 6.68 -1.59
N SER A 140 -0.85 6.68 -2.50
CA SER A 140 -1.31 5.45 -3.13
C SER A 140 -0.22 4.76 -3.96
N LEU A 141 0.60 5.54 -4.68
CA LEU A 141 1.76 5.03 -5.40
C LEU A 141 2.74 4.34 -4.44
N VAL A 142 3.18 5.01 -3.38
CA VAL A 142 4.12 4.46 -2.39
C VAL A 142 3.50 3.24 -1.69
N TYR A 143 2.22 3.26 -1.34
CA TYR A 143 1.53 2.10 -0.76
C TYR A 143 1.64 0.87 -1.66
N ASN A 144 1.46 1.04 -2.97
CA ASN A 144 1.46 -0.06 -3.93
C ASN A 144 2.83 -0.67 -4.19
N ARG A 145 3.87 0.17 -4.27
CA ARG A 145 5.17 -0.26 -4.81
C ARG A 145 6.37 0.12 -3.94
N GLY A 146 6.16 0.73 -2.78
CA GLY A 146 7.21 1.28 -1.93
C GLY A 146 7.80 2.59 -2.46
N SER A 147 8.58 3.25 -1.61
CA SER A 147 9.17 4.58 -1.76
C SER A 147 10.46 4.66 -2.58
N ASP A 148 10.94 3.52 -3.09
CA ASP A 148 12.19 3.45 -3.86
C ASP A 148 12.11 4.26 -5.17
N THR A 149 13.09 5.16 -5.35
CA THR A 149 13.25 6.09 -6.50
C THR A 149 14.64 5.95 -7.14
N ASP A 150 15.25 4.77 -7.06
CA ASP A 150 16.56 4.47 -7.66
C ASP A 150 16.55 4.72 -9.20
N PRO A 151 17.37 5.66 -9.71
CA PRO A 151 17.44 5.94 -11.14
C PRO A 151 18.01 4.77 -11.96
N ASP A 152 18.85 3.92 -11.36
CA ASP A 152 19.54 2.83 -12.05
C ASP A 152 18.67 1.58 -12.18
N ASN A 153 17.53 1.55 -11.47
CA ASN A 153 16.55 0.49 -11.57
C ASN A 153 15.50 0.82 -12.64
N PRO A 154 15.45 0.10 -13.79
CA PRO A 154 14.52 0.42 -14.87
C PRO A 154 13.05 0.34 -14.45
N ARG A 155 12.73 -0.48 -13.45
CA ARG A 155 11.36 -0.56 -12.91
C ARG A 155 11.00 0.65 -12.06
N ARG A 156 11.98 1.45 -11.60
CA ARG A 156 11.81 2.64 -10.75
C ARG A 156 11.99 3.95 -11.50
N ILE A 157 12.32 3.92 -12.80
CA ILE A 157 12.60 5.15 -13.56
C ILE A 157 11.48 6.20 -13.49
N HIS A 158 10.21 5.79 -13.56
CA HIS A 158 9.08 6.72 -13.46
C HIS A 158 8.85 7.23 -12.02
N MET A 159 9.22 6.45 -10.98
CA MET A 159 9.25 6.94 -9.60
C MET A 159 10.32 8.02 -9.45
N HIS A 160 11.51 7.79 -10.02
CA HIS A 160 12.59 8.75 -10.04
C HIS A 160 12.21 10.04 -10.78
N GLN A 161 11.56 9.92 -11.94
CA GLN A 161 11.05 11.08 -12.68
C GLN A 161 10.04 11.90 -11.86
N CYS A 162 9.11 11.25 -11.15
CA CYS A 162 8.24 11.95 -10.20
C CYS A 162 9.05 12.71 -9.13
N ARG A 163 10.10 12.09 -8.56
CA ARG A 163 10.95 12.73 -7.55
C ARG A 163 11.67 13.97 -8.10
N VAL A 164 12.21 13.89 -9.32
CA VAL A 164 12.88 15.03 -9.98
C VAL A 164 11.89 16.16 -10.27
N ALA A 165 10.71 15.84 -10.81
CA ALA A 165 9.67 16.84 -11.05
C ALA A 165 9.20 17.51 -9.75
N MET A 166 9.00 16.73 -8.68
CA MET A 166 8.70 17.27 -7.35
C MET A 166 9.80 18.21 -6.86
N GLN A 167 11.08 17.86 -7.05
CA GLN A 167 12.23 18.69 -6.67
C GLN A 167 12.25 20.02 -7.41
N ASN A 168 11.89 20.01 -8.70
CA ASN A 168 11.84 21.20 -9.55
C ASN A 168 10.51 21.98 -9.44
N ARG A 169 9.55 21.49 -8.64
CA ARG A 169 8.17 22.02 -8.54
C ARG A 169 7.39 21.96 -9.87
N GLU A 170 7.74 21.02 -10.73
CA GLU A 170 7.03 20.71 -11.98
C GLU A 170 5.85 19.77 -11.69
N PHE A 171 4.98 20.16 -10.75
CA PHE A 171 3.91 19.30 -10.22
C PHE A 171 2.92 18.85 -11.30
N ASP A 172 2.69 19.70 -12.30
CA ASP A 172 1.85 19.44 -13.47
C ASP A 172 2.35 18.28 -14.36
N THR A 173 3.63 17.91 -14.26
CA THR A 173 4.19 16.78 -15.01
C THR A 173 3.98 15.43 -14.34
N ILE A 174 3.67 15.39 -13.03
CA ILE A 174 3.51 14.16 -12.24
C ILE A 174 2.45 13.21 -12.83
N PRO A 175 1.25 13.68 -13.25
CA PRO A 175 0.24 12.80 -13.86
C PRO A 175 0.73 12.06 -15.10
N ARG A 176 1.59 12.68 -15.91
CA ARG A 176 2.21 12.01 -17.07
C ARG A 176 3.09 10.85 -16.62
N TYR A 177 4.00 11.07 -15.66
CA TYR A 177 4.88 10.01 -15.19
C TYR A 177 4.13 8.85 -14.50
N LEU A 178 3.03 9.15 -13.81
CA LEU A 178 2.12 8.13 -13.28
C LEU A 178 1.52 7.27 -14.39
N ARG A 179 1.14 7.87 -15.52
CA ARG A 179 0.61 7.14 -16.68
C ARG A 179 1.70 6.37 -17.43
N ASP A 180 2.84 6.97 -17.68
CA ASP A 180 3.96 6.33 -18.40
C ASP A 180 4.44 5.07 -17.67
N MET A 181 4.36 5.08 -16.33
CA MET A 181 4.65 3.93 -15.48
C MET A 181 3.88 2.65 -15.83
N LYS A 182 2.76 2.75 -16.54
CA LYS A 182 2.01 1.61 -17.09
C LYS A 182 2.86 0.71 -18.00
N VAL A 183 3.88 1.25 -18.67
CA VAL A 183 4.77 0.51 -19.58
C VAL A 183 5.42 -0.71 -18.90
N ILE A 184 5.67 -0.62 -17.59
CA ILE A 184 6.29 -1.68 -16.78
C ILE A 184 5.48 -2.99 -16.87
N TRP A 185 4.16 -2.89 -17.01
CA TRP A 185 3.25 -4.03 -16.97
C TRP A 185 2.41 -4.20 -18.25
N ALA A 186 2.76 -3.50 -19.35
CA ALA A 186 1.97 -3.51 -20.58
C ALA A 186 1.75 -4.92 -21.16
N ASN A 187 2.69 -5.84 -20.92
CA ASN A 187 2.65 -7.21 -21.42
C ASN A 187 2.21 -8.25 -20.36
N GLU A 188 1.85 -7.80 -19.16
CA GLU A 188 1.45 -8.70 -18.07
C GLU A 188 -0.07 -8.95 -18.10
N ARG A 189 -0.47 -10.20 -18.39
CA ARG A 189 -1.89 -10.59 -18.53
C ARG A 189 -2.77 -10.24 -17.32
N ASN A 190 -2.19 -10.21 -16.11
CA ASN A 190 -2.91 -9.96 -14.86
C ASN A 190 -2.72 -8.54 -14.31
N ALA A 191 -2.11 -7.61 -15.08
CA ALA A 191 -1.81 -6.26 -14.60
C ALA A 191 -2.94 -5.24 -14.79
N ARG A 192 -4.11 -5.63 -15.32
CA ARG A 192 -5.22 -4.69 -15.60
C ARG A 192 -5.56 -3.82 -14.39
N GLY A 193 -5.60 -4.39 -13.18
CA GLY A 193 -5.85 -3.63 -11.96
C GLY A 193 -4.78 -2.56 -11.68
N LEU A 194 -3.51 -2.88 -11.90
CA LEU A 194 -2.39 -1.92 -11.75
C LEU A 194 -2.48 -0.79 -12.78
N LEU A 195 -2.80 -1.11 -14.04
CA LEU A 195 -2.95 -0.11 -15.10
C LEU A 195 -4.08 0.88 -14.80
N VAL A 196 -5.22 0.36 -14.32
CA VAL A 196 -6.35 1.19 -13.89
C VAL A 196 -5.96 2.05 -12.68
N ARG A 197 -5.27 1.47 -11.70
CA ARG A 197 -4.79 2.20 -10.51
C ARG A 197 -3.94 3.41 -10.91
N ARG A 198 -2.91 3.21 -11.76
CA ARG A 198 -2.03 4.28 -12.26
C ARG A 198 -2.79 5.43 -12.92
N GLU A 199 -3.81 5.10 -13.71
CA GLU A 199 -4.67 6.12 -14.34
C GLU A 199 -5.51 6.89 -13.32
N LEU A 200 -6.07 6.20 -12.32
CA LEU A 200 -6.85 6.84 -11.27
C LEU A 200 -6.00 7.73 -10.37
N GLU A 201 -4.76 7.34 -10.08
CA GLU A 201 -3.82 8.20 -9.34
C GLU A 201 -3.43 9.44 -10.14
N ALA A 202 -3.20 9.32 -11.44
CA ALA A 202 -2.95 10.47 -12.30
C ALA A 202 -4.13 11.46 -12.27
N LYS A 203 -5.36 10.96 -12.43
CA LYS A 203 -6.59 11.78 -12.35
C LYS A 203 -6.80 12.40 -10.98
N LEU A 204 -6.49 11.68 -9.91
CA LEU A 204 -6.59 12.20 -8.54
C LEU A 204 -5.57 13.32 -8.31
N PHE A 205 -4.36 13.17 -8.84
CA PHE A 205 -3.34 14.20 -8.78
C PHE A 205 -3.75 15.45 -9.57
N GLU A 206 -4.26 15.29 -10.79
CA GLU A 206 -4.80 16.37 -11.63
C GLU A 206 -5.91 17.15 -10.93
N ALA A 207 -6.85 16.44 -10.29
CA ALA A 207 -7.92 17.07 -9.52
C ALA A 207 -7.43 17.86 -8.29
N GLY A 208 -6.19 17.63 -7.86
CA GLY A 208 -5.54 18.37 -6.77
C GLY A 208 -4.60 19.49 -7.22
N LEU A 209 -4.38 19.66 -8.54
CA LEU A 209 -3.65 20.80 -9.12
C LEU A 209 -4.53 22.07 -9.25
N SER A 210 -5.83 21.92 -9.01
CA SER A 210 -6.86 22.96 -9.15
C SER A 210 -6.81 24.01 -8.05
#